data_AF-G0NPX2-F1
#
_entry.id   AF-G0NPX2-F1
#
_cell.length_a   1.000
_cell.length_b   1.000
_cell.length_c   1.000
_cell.angle_alpha   90.00
_cell.angle_beta   90.00
_cell.angle_gamma   90.00
#
_symmetry.space_group_name_H-M   'P 1'
#
loop_
_entity.id
_entity.type
_entity.pdbx_description
1 polymer ?
#
loop_
_entity_poly.entity_id
_entity_poly.type
_entity_poly.pdbx_seq_one_letter_code
_entity_poly.pdbx_strand_id
1 'polypeptide(L)'
;MISKSSKNIVANWKSMVNPKVYILHRWRCYEESERKLIDDLIFCLRARKQLIALMKHSSDCTSNINKLWIVGYYHPFQYYIRENDNAMETTTLLTMFCGELQEMLMLSNQRYYSLWNLYIGDLHRYMPDDELQKTLAVGFYSRAIELDRRQGRAFHVLATLGRGLSLAEKLRLMILGQIAEIPHKKSSELVDFLKLNGADENIGGSEKFLIEFVNWAWKDAKSVDHQLLGLKLGNDFKTIVDNDTINDLPMIMSVCRCAGVFVFKNYGYTQFQNCFDVVSNFYLTIFSKASINRSLLPEAISWITDAGSIFGSLDSTKNEFHYQSLSIFMKTKWNELNDSIMECINKQFKSEPFEIAPSPNEDIGFLINGPKSSPSKELLGSLVNKLIEISHPTVQLNQANSITSGPLLSRINQTVQKRLDIPLESLSLKENTSDREDWRPVYVMMDFDTLVDNIRIARKVWDIDDFICVLPSSVLDQLDKEKTKNRAVRPIIRSLMELQAEGKMVLRKCNNDRHCAEQLVKSAKRSSNDHKNIVAFLCKNSEDQEAMEGVTFYDIHQFYKKYLE
;
A
#
# COMPACT_ATOMS: atom_id res chain seq x y z
N MET A 1 -56.29 -22.39 24.12
CA MET A 1 -56.73 -21.00 23.87
C MET A 1 -55.51 -20.13 23.56
N ILE A 2 -55.07 -20.15 22.30
CA ILE A 2 -54.03 -19.27 21.79
C ILE A 2 -54.77 -18.04 21.28
N SER A 3 -54.64 -16.91 21.99
CA SER A 3 -55.50 -15.75 21.78
C SER A 3 -55.25 -15.15 20.39
N LYS A 4 -56.34 -14.76 19.74
CA LYS A 4 -56.45 -14.19 18.39
C LYS A 4 -55.67 -12.87 18.18
N SER A 5 -54.86 -12.43 19.15
CA SER A 5 -54.06 -11.20 19.11
C SER A 5 -52.78 -11.35 18.25
N SER A 6 -52.15 -12.51 18.24
CA SER A 6 -50.89 -12.75 17.50
C SER A 6 -51.09 -12.90 15.99
N LYS A 7 -52.31 -13.25 15.54
CA LYS A 7 -52.64 -13.41 14.12
C LYS A 7 -53.04 -12.08 13.44
N ASN A 8 -53.55 -11.10 14.20
CA ASN A 8 -53.88 -9.78 13.65
C ASN A 8 -52.66 -8.87 13.45
N ILE A 9 -51.57 -9.08 14.21
CA ILE A 9 -50.31 -8.36 14.00
C ILE A 9 -49.61 -8.85 12.72
N VAL A 10 -49.72 -10.15 12.40
CA VAL A 10 -49.16 -10.75 11.18
C VAL A 10 -50.06 -10.53 9.95
N ALA A 11 -51.38 -10.37 10.14
CA ALA A 11 -52.30 -10.06 9.05
C ALA A 11 -52.27 -8.58 8.61
N ASN A 12 -52.07 -7.64 9.54
CA ASN A 12 -51.80 -6.23 9.20
C ASN A 12 -50.38 -5.99 8.66
N TRP A 13 -49.48 -6.97 8.82
CA TRP A 13 -48.19 -6.93 8.13
C TRP A 13 -48.39 -7.10 6.62
N LYS A 14 -49.15 -8.08 6.12
CA LYS A 14 -49.22 -8.33 4.66
C LYS A 14 -49.81 -7.20 3.80
N SER A 15 -50.65 -6.31 4.33
CA SER A 15 -51.16 -5.15 3.58
C SER A 15 -50.26 -3.90 3.66
N MET A 16 -49.30 -3.87 4.59
CA MET A 16 -48.28 -2.82 4.75
C MET A 16 -46.85 -3.30 4.46
N VAL A 17 -46.68 -4.57 4.04
CA VAL A 17 -45.44 -5.18 3.60
C VAL A 17 -45.15 -4.70 2.18
N ASN A 18 -44.59 -3.50 2.08
CA ASN A 18 -43.31 -3.29 1.41
C ASN A 18 -42.93 -1.82 1.58
N PRO A 19 -41.82 -1.49 2.28
CA PRO A 19 -41.21 -0.17 2.12
C PRO A 19 -41.01 0.17 0.65
N LYS A 20 -40.77 -0.82 -0.24
CA LYS A 20 -40.74 -0.59 -1.69
C LYS A 20 -42.07 -0.07 -2.27
N VAL A 21 -43.23 -0.58 -1.84
CA VAL A 21 -44.54 -0.24 -2.42
C VAL A 21 -45.04 1.09 -1.87
N TYR A 22 -44.86 1.36 -0.57
CA TYR A 22 -45.28 2.64 0.03
C TYR A 22 -44.41 3.83 -0.43
N ILE A 23 -43.11 3.59 -0.69
CA ILE A 23 -42.16 4.59 -1.19
C ILE A 23 -42.33 4.82 -2.71
N LEU A 24 -42.66 3.79 -3.50
CA LEU A 24 -42.90 3.92 -4.95
C LEU A 24 -44.30 4.48 -5.29
N HIS A 25 -45.33 4.20 -4.48
CA HIS A 25 -46.71 4.59 -4.81
C HIS A 25 -46.98 6.09 -4.63
N ARG A 26 -46.25 6.79 -3.75
CA ARG A 26 -46.35 8.26 -3.58
C ARG A 26 -45.46 9.03 -4.56
N TRP A 27 -44.46 8.38 -5.15
CA TRP A 27 -43.57 8.96 -6.16
C TRP A 27 -44.30 9.34 -7.47
N ARG A 28 -45.48 8.76 -7.74
CA ARG A 28 -46.30 9.02 -8.95
C ARG A 28 -47.28 10.20 -8.84
N CYS A 29 -47.50 10.78 -7.65
CA CYS A 29 -48.55 11.80 -7.45
C CYS A 29 -48.00 13.23 -7.30
N TYR A 30 -47.03 13.61 -8.13
CA TYR A 30 -46.40 14.94 -8.09
C TYR A 30 -47.13 15.99 -8.93
N GLU A 31 -48.37 16.31 -8.56
CA GLU A 31 -49.04 17.58 -8.93
C GLU A 31 -49.81 18.09 -7.70
N GLU A 32 -49.75 19.40 -7.44
CA GLU A 32 -50.52 20.21 -6.45
C GLU A 32 -50.01 20.40 -5.00
N SER A 33 -50.44 21.53 -4.42
CA SER A 33 -49.79 22.53 -3.56
C SER A 33 -49.85 22.33 -2.03
N GLU A 34 -49.12 23.18 -1.27
CA GLU A 34 -49.04 23.51 0.18
C GLU A 34 -49.49 22.50 1.28
N ARG A 35 -50.55 21.71 1.09
CA ARG A 35 -50.90 20.57 1.97
C ARG A 35 -49.84 19.46 1.97
N LYS A 36 -48.93 19.46 1.00
CA LYS A 36 -47.90 18.44 0.80
C LYS A 36 -46.79 18.44 1.87
N LEU A 37 -46.36 19.61 2.35
CA LEU A 37 -45.25 19.67 3.32
C LEU A 37 -45.62 19.03 4.66
N ILE A 38 -46.84 19.29 5.16
CA ILE A 38 -47.34 18.68 6.41
C ILE A 38 -47.47 17.16 6.23
N ASP A 39 -48.01 16.73 5.10
CA ASP A 39 -48.17 15.31 4.75
C ASP A 39 -46.85 14.57 4.57
N ASP A 40 -45.81 15.26 4.10
CA ASP A 40 -44.46 14.73 3.93
C ASP A 40 -43.69 14.72 5.26
N LEU A 41 -43.86 15.74 6.12
CA LEU A 41 -43.32 15.75 7.48
C LEU A 41 -43.93 14.63 8.34
N ILE A 42 -45.25 14.42 8.26
CA ILE A 42 -45.94 13.30 8.93
C ILE A 42 -45.45 11.95 8.39
N PHE A 43 -45.21 11.85 7.08
CA PHE A 43 -44.63 10.66 6.46
C PHE A 43 -43.22 10.39 7.02
N CYS A 44 -42.34 11.39 6.99
CA CYS A 44 -40.97 11.28 7.49
C CYS A 44 -40.94 10.89 8.97
N LEU A 45 -41.79 11.48 9.80
CA LEU A 45 -41.92 11.12 11.22
C LEU A 45 -42.32 9.64 11.41
N ARG A 46 -43.33 9.16 10.67
CA ARG A 46 -43.76 7.76 10.75
C ARG A 46 -42.68 6.81 10.25
N ALA A 47 -42.03 7.14 9.14
CA ALA A 47 -40.96 6.35 8.56
C ALA A 47 -39.73 6.27 9.46
N ARG A 48 -39.32 7.37 10.09
CA ARG A 48 -38.24 7.40 11.11
C ARG A 48 -38.55 6.49 12.29
N LYS A 49 -39.76 6.59 12.86
CA LYS A 49 -40.17 5.73 14.00
C LYS A 49 -40.10 4.24 13.66
N GLN A 50 -40.57 3.85 12.47
CA GLN A 50 -40.48 2.47 12.01
C GLN A 50 -39.02 2.05 11.75
N LEU A 51 -38.21 2.93 11.18
CA LEU A 51 -36.81 2.67 10.92
C LEU A 51 -36.02 2.46 12.22
N ILE A 52 -36.27 3.28 13.26
CA ILE A 52 -35.69 3.09 14.59
C ILE A 52 -36.03 1.72 15.15
N ALA A 53 -37.29 1.29 15.05
CA ALA A 53 -37.71 -0.05 15.49
C ALA A 53 -37.00 -1.15 14.69
N LEU A 54 -36.88 -1.00 13.37
CA LEU A 54 -36.18 -1.95 12.50
C LEU A 54 -34.68 -2.07 12.83
N MET A 55 -34.04 -0.94 13.13
CA MET A 55 -32.61 -0.88 13.49
C MET A 55 -32.28 -1.61 14.79
N LYS A 56 -33.27 -1.90 15.65
CA LYS A 56 -33.07 -2.72 16.87
C LYS A 56 -32.95 -4.21 16.57
N HIS A 57 -33.48 -4.68 15.43
CA HIS A 57 -33.62 -6.11 15.15
C HIS A 57 -32.84 -6.58 13.92
N SER A 58 -32.55 -5.71 12.96
CA SER A 58 -31.80 -6.07 11.74
C SER A 58 -30.29 -6.15 11.99
N SER A 59 -29.57 -6.99 11.24
CA SER A 59 -28.10 -6.98 11.21
C SER A 59 -27.54 -5.78 10.45
N ASP A 60 -28.12 -5.44 9.29
CA ASP A 60 -27.82 -4.23 8.51
C ASP A 60 -29.10 -3.51 8.03
N CYS A 61 -29.14 -2.19 8.19
CA CYS A 61 -30.24 -1.30 7.80
C CYS A 61 -29.80 -0.23 6.79
N THR A 62 -28.54 -0.27 6.33
CA THR A 62 -27.95 0.76 5.46
C THR A 62 -28.81 1.02 4.21
N SER A 63 -29.37 -0.02 3.59
CA SER A 63 -30.29 0.14 2.44
C SER A 63 -31.57 0.89 2.80
N ASN A 64 -32.16 0.63 3.96
CA ASN A 64 -33.40 1.28 4.39
C ASN A 64 -33.17 2.72 4.83
N ILE A 65 -32.04 2.98 5.49
CA ILE A 65 -31.56 4.32 5.83
C ILE A 65 -31.38 5.16 4.55
N ASN A 66 -30.69 4.61 3.53
CA ASN A 66 -30.52 5.30 2.24
C ASN A 66 -31.86 5.58 1.53
N LYS A 67 -32.83 4.64 1.57
CA LYS A 67 -34.15 4.87 0.96
C LYS A 67 -34.90 6.01 1.65
N LEU A 68 -34.88 6.05 2.99
CA LEU A 68 -35.50 7.14 3.74
C LEU A 68 -34.82 8.47 3.41
N TRP A 69 -33.49 8.52 3.42
CA TRP A 69 -32.74 9.71 3.03
C TRP A 69 -33.12 10.21 1.63
N ILE A 70 -33.09 9.31 0.65
CA ILE A 70 -33.32 9.66 -0.76
C ILE A 70 -34.74 10.19 -0.97
N VAL A 71 -35.76 9.49 -0.46
CA VAL A 71 -37.17 9.81 -0.76
C VAL A 71 -37.77 10.79 0.24
N GLY A 72 -37.32 10.79 1.50
CA GLY A 72 -37.84 11.67 2.55
C GLY A 72 -37.13 13.01 2.66
N TYR A 73 -35.89 13.14 2.18
CA TYR A 73 -35.08 14.35 2.39
C TYR A 73 -34.46 14.86 1.08
N TYR A 74 -33.64 14.04 0.42
CA TYR A 74 -32.86 14.48 -0.74
C TYR A 74 -33.74 14.86 -1.94
N HIS A 75 -34.63 13.98 -2.39
CA HIS A 75 -35.52 14.29 -3.52
C HIS A 75 -36.49 15.44 -3.22
N PRO A 76 -37.20 15.47 -2.07
CA PRO A 76 -38.02 16.62 -1.71
C PRO A 76 -37.25 17.94 -1.76
N PHE A 77 -36.03 17.97 -1.22
CA PHE A 77 -35.17 19.15 -1.31
C PHE A 77 -34.75 19.47 -2.75
N GLN A 78 -34.41 18.47 -3.56
CA GLN A 78 -34.06 18.68 -4.97
C GLN A 78 -35.22 19.26 -5.81
N TYR A 79 -36.48 18.94 -5.47
CA TYR A 79 -37.64 19.57 -6.09
C TYR A 79 -37.82 21.00 -5.59
N TYR A 80 -37.74 21.19 -4.26
CA TYR A 80 -37.85 22.50 -3.62
C TYR A 80 -36.92 23.55 -4.24
N ILE A 81 -35.63 23.24 -4.41
CA ILE A 81 -34.66 24.20 -4.96
C ILE A 81 -34.88 24.55 -6.44
N ARG A 82 -35.71 23.79 -7.17
CA ARG A 82 -36.04 24.05 -8.57
C ARG A 82 -37.27 24.94 -8.73
N GLU A 83 -38.05 25.12 -7.67
CA GLU A 83 -39.20 26.00 -7.65
C GLU A 83 -38.73 27.44 -7.41
N ASN A 84 -39.25 28.37 -8.21
CA ASN A 84 -38.85 29.78 -8.16
C ASN A 84 -39.57 30.57 -7.06
N ASP A 85 -40.74 30.11 -6.61
CA ASP A 85 -41.58 30.76 -5.59
C ASP A 85 -41.75 29.87 -4.36
N ASN A 86 -40.68 29.78 -3.55
CA ASN A 86 -40.74 29.07 -2.28
C ASN A 86 -41.19 30.00 -1.14
N ALA A 87 -42.21 29.59 -0.39
CA ALA A 87 -42.72 30.36 0.74
C ALA A 87 -41.78 30.35 1.97
N MET A 88 -40.83 29.41 2.04
CA MET A 88 -39.87 29.26 3.13
C MET A 88 -38.45 29.57 2.65
N GLU A 89 -37.59 30.03 3.53
CA GLU A 89 -36.17 30.17 3.21
C GLU A 89 -35.46 28.81 3.17
N THR A 90 -34.59 28.60 2.19
CA THR A 90 -33.81 27.36 2.03
C THR A 90 -33.06 26.97 3.29
N THR A 91 -32.41 27.94 3.96
CA THR A 91 -31.68 27.72 5.22
C THR A 91 -32.61 27.23 6.33
N THR A 92 -33.83 27.77 6.41
CA THR A 92 -34.84 27.38 7.42
C THR A 92 -35.32 25.95 7.19
N LEU A 93 -35.63 25.58 5.93
CA LEU A 93 -36.02 24.21 5.58
C LEU A 93 -34.91 23.21 5.91
N LEU A 94 -33.67 23.50 5.52
CA LEU A 94 -32.52 22.65 5.78
C LEU A 94 -32.25 22.50 7.29
N THR A 95 -32.38 23.59 8.06
CA THR A 95 -32.26 23.57 9.52
C THR A 95 -33.32 22.68 10.16
N MET A 96 -34.57 22.75 9.68
CA MET A 96 -35.64 21.86 10.14
C MET A 96 -35.30 20.39 9.88
N PHE A 97 -34.82 20.04 8.67
CA PHE A 97 -34.37 18.68 8.35
C PHE A 97 -33.18 18.23 9.21
N CYS A 98 -32.24 19.12 9.52
CA CYS A 98 -31.15 18.82 10.46
C CYS A 98 -31.71 18.46 11.85
N GLY A 99 -32.65 19.26 12.37
CA GLY A 99 -33.32 18.98 13.65
C GLY A 99 -34.07 17.65 13.66
N GLU A 100 -34.73 17.30 12.55
CA GLU A 100 -35.39 16.00 12.41
C GLU A 100 -34.41 14.82 12.39
N LEU A 101 -33.29 14.94 11.67
CA LEU A 101 -32.29 13.87 11.59
C LEU A 101 -31.45 13.76 12.87
N GLN A 102 -31.37 14.82 13.67
CA GLN A 102 -30.77 14.77 15.01
C GLN A 102 -31.50 13.76 15.92
N GLU A 103 -32.82 13.58 15.75
CA GLU A 103 -33.59 12.53 16.42
C GLU A 103 -32.99 11.14 16.16
N MET A 104 -32.50 10.88 14.96
CA MET A 104 -31.88 9.60 14.60
C MET A 104 -30.54 9.40 15.30
N LEU A 105 -29.74 10.45 15.50
CA LEU A 105 -28.52 10.38 16.32
C LEU A 105 -28.81 10.11 17.79
N MET A 106 -29.96 10.57 18.30
CA MET A 106 -30.34 10.37 19.71
C MET A 106 -30.97 9.00 19.98
N LEU A 107 -31.74 8.47 19.01
CA LEU A 107 -32.63 7.31 19.25
C LEU A 107 -32.21 6.03 18.52
N SER A 108 -31.27 6.11 17.56
CA SER A 108 -30.84 4.94 16.79
C SER A 108 -29.59 4.25 17.38
N ASN A 109 -29.22 3.10 16.82
CA ASN A 109 -28.02 2.37 17.23
C ASN A 109 -26.75 3.12 16.76
N GLN A 110 -25.76 3.24 17.65
CA GLN A 110 -24.45 3.88 17.40
C GLN A 110 -23.79 3.43 16.09
N ARG A 111 -24.00 2.18 15.67
CA ARG A 111 -23.43 1.62 14.42
C ARG A 111 -23.81 2.40 13.15
N TYR A 112 -24.80 3.29 13.19
CA TYR A 112 -25.23 4.09 12.04
C TYR A 112 -25.00 5.59 12.21
N TYR A 113 -24.37 6.03 13.31
CA TYR A 113 -24.18 7.46 13.56
C TYR A 113 -23.32 8.12 12.49
N SER A 114 -22.37 7.41 11.90
CA SER A 114 -21.57 7.91 10.77
C SER A 114 -22.45 8.29 9.57
N LEU A 115 -23.42 7.44 9.20
CA LEU A 115 -24.36 7.71 8.09
C LEU A 115 -25.26 8.92 8.36
N TRP A 116 -25.77 9.06 9.59
CA TRP A 116 -26.58 10.23 9.94
C TRP A 116 -25.76 11.52 9.97
N ASN A 117 -24.51 11.48 10.46
CA ASN A 117 -23.59 12.61 10.37
C ASN A 117 -23.28 12.99 8.91
N LEU A 118 -23.12 12.01 8.00
CA LEU A 118 -22.96 12.28 6.57
C LEU A 118 -24.16 13.03 5.99
N TYR A 119 -25.38 12.63 6.32
CA TYR A 119 -26.61 13.26 5.81
C TYR A 119 -26.85 14.63 6.40
N ILE A 120 -26.62 14.82 7.70
CA ILE A 120 -26.69 16.14 8.33
C ILE A 120 -25.60 17.05 7.73
N GLY A 121 -24.39 16.53 7.48
CA GLY A 121 -23.35 17.25 6.74
C GLY A 121 -23.77 17.63 5.32
N ASP A 122 -24.50 16.75 4.61
CA ASP A 122 -25.07 17.07 3.29
C ASP A 122 -26.06 18.24 3.36
N LEU A 123 -26.93 18.27 4.38
CA LEU A 123 -27.89 19.36 4.56
C LEU A 123 -27.18 20.69 4.81
N HIS A 124 -26.16 20.73 5.67
CA HIS A 124 -25.36 21.94 5.88
C HIS A 124 -24.60 22.34 4.61
N ARG A 125 -24.11 21.37 3.82
CA ARG A 125 -23.45 21.66 2.52
C ARG A 125 -24.40 22.33 1.53
N TYR A 126 -25.69 21.98 1.56
CA TYR A 126 -26.70 22.53 0.64
C TYR A 126 -27.15 23.95 0.99
N MET A 127 -26.75 24.49 2.13
CA MET A 127 -27.01 25.88 2.48
C MET A 127 -26.25 26.85 1.54
N PRO A 128 -26.77 28.08 1.34
CA PRO A 128 -26.07 29.15 0.63
C PRO A 128 -24.65 29.43 1.14
N ASP A 129 -23.77 29.97 0.28
CA ASP A 129 -22.33 30.14 0.59
C ASP A 129 -22.01 31.20 1.66
N ASP A 130 -22.91 32.18 1.80
CA ASP A 130 -22.86 33.27 2.77
C ASP A 130 -23.40 32.89 4.16
N GLU A 131 -24.04 31.72 4.28
CA GLU A 131 -24.61 31.24 5.53
C GLU A 131 -23.54 30.65 6.46
N LEU A 132 -23.49 31.16 7.70
CA LEU A 132 -22.54 30.69 8.71
C LEU A 132 -22.72 29.19 9.02
N GLN A 133 -23.96 28.70 9.00
CA GLN A 133 -24.28 27.30 9.29
C GLN A 133 -23.61 26.33 8.30
N LYS A 134 -23.34 26.75 7.06
CA LYS A 134 -22.63 25.93 6.06
C LYS A 134 -21.25 25.48 6.55
N THR A 135 -20.60 26.28 7.38
CA THR A 135 -19.28 25.95 7.95
C THR A 135 -19.30 24.68 8.79
N LEU A 136 -20.45 24.33 9.39
CA LEU A 136 -20.63 23.11 10.18
C LEU A 136 -20.53 21.83 9.32
N ALA A 137 -20.73 21.91 8.00
CA ALA A 137 -20.65 20.76 7.11
C ALA A 137 -19.30 20.02 7.26
N VAL A 138 -18.20 20.77 7.33
CA VAL A 138 -16.84 20.23 7.53
C VAL A 138 -16.76 19.44 8.84
N GLY A 139 -17.34 19.97 9.93
CA GLY A 139 -17.38 19.29 11.23
C GLY A 139 -18.16 17.97 11.18
N PHE A 140 -19.30 17.94 10.50
CA PHE A 140 -20.12 16.73 10.35
C PHE A 140 -19.43 15.64 9.53
N TYR A 141 -18.75 15.98 8.42
CA TYR A 141 -17.98 14.99 7.66
C TYR A 141 -16.77 14.47 8.44
N SER A 142 -16.07 15.33 9.18
CA SER A 142 -14.98 14.92 10.06
C SER A 142 -15.47 13.96 11.16
N ARG A 143 -16.62 14.28 11.77
CA ARG A 143 -17.25 13.40 12.77
C ARG A 143 -17.70 12.07 12.17
N ALA A 144 -18.18 12.06 10.93
CA ALA A 144 -18.54 10.82 10.24
C ALA A 144 -17.33 9.89 10.05
N ILE A 145 -16.15 10.44 9.74
CA ILE A 145 -14.88 9.69 9.63
C ILE A 145 -14.43 9.17 10.99
N GLU A 146 -14.54 10.00 12.04
CA GLU A 146 -14.20 9.62 13.41
C GLU A 146 -15.03 8.41 13.87
N LEU A 147 -16.32 8.41 13.54
CA LEU A 147 -17.25 7.33 13.89
C LEU A 147 -17.09 6.08 13.01
N ASP A 148 -16.80 6.25 11.70
CA ASP A 148 -16.58 5.14 10.77
C ASP A 148 -15.67 5.56 9.60
N ARG A 149 -14.39 5.18 9.72
CA ARG A 149 -13.33 5.48 8.74
C ARG A 149 -13.56 4.82 7.38
N ARG A 150 -14.48 3.86 7.29
CA ARG A 150 -14.78 3.15 6.04
C ARG A 150 -15.53 4.02 5.03
N GLN A 151 -16.09 5.16 5.46
CA GLN A 151 -16.93 6.02 4.63
C GLN A 151 -16.11 6.93 3.69
N GLY A 152 -15.69 6.41 2.54
CA GLY A 152 -14.88 7.14 1.55
C GLY A 152 -15.49 8.44 1.02
N ARG A 153 -16.84 8.53 1.01
CA ARG A 153 -17.56 9.75 0.63
C ARG A 153 -17.23 10.94 1.53
N ALA A 154 -17.02 10.74 2.83
CA ALA A 154 -16.72 11.83 3.75
C ALA A 154 -15.40 12.52 3.38
N PHE A 155 -14.35 11.72 3.15
CA PHE A 155 -13.04 12.23 2.72
C PHE A 155 -13.12 13.02 1.42
N HIS A 156 -13.82 12.47 0.42
CA HIS A 156 -14.01 13.16 -0.85
C HIS A 156 -14.70 14.53 -0.66
N VAL A 157 -15.78 14.59 0.11
CA VAL A 157 -16.48 15.86 0.33
C VAL A 157 -15.62 16.85 1.11
N LEU A 158 -14.84 16.40 2.10
CA LEU A 158 -13.88 17.26 2.80
C LEU A 158 -12.84 17.86 1.84
N ALA A 159 -12.36 17.11 0.85
CA ALA A 159 -11.44 17.63 -0.16
C ALA A 159 -12.05 18.77 -0.98
N THR A 160 -13.37 18.74 -1.21
CA THR A 160 -14.10 19.76 -1.99
C THR A 160 -14.52 20.97 -1.15
N LEU A 161 -14.90 20.78 0.12
CA LEU A 161 -15.45 21.85 0.97
C LEU A 161 -14.40 22.55 1.83
N GLY A 162 -13.25 21.92 2.10
CA GLY A 162 -12.22 22.50 2.95
C GLY A 162 -11.69 23.81 2.37
N ARG A 163 -11.93 24.92 3.06
CA ARG A 163 -11.37 26.23 2.70
C ARG A 163 -9.87 26.25 3.03
N GLY A 164 -9.06 26.77 2.10
CA GLY A 164 -7.61 26.95 2.31
C GLY A 164 -6.78 25.66 2.28
N LEU A 165 -7.33 24.54 1.80
CA LEU A 165 -6.54 23.31 1.63
C LEU A 165 -5.55 23.43 0.47
N SER A 166 -4.30 23.00 0.71
CA SER A 166 -3.28 22.89 -0.34
C SER A 166 -3.62 21.79 -1.34
N LEU A 167 -2.96 21.79 -2.50
CA LEU A 167 -3.14 20.74 -3.52
C LEU A 167 -2.83 19.34 -2.94
N ALA A 168 -1.77 19.23 -2.14
CA ALA A 168 -1.38 17.98 -1.50
C ALA A 168 -2.45 17.47 -0.53
N GLU A 169 -3.07 18.35 0.25
CA GLU A 169 -4.14 17.99 1.20
C GLU A 169 -5.40 17.52 0.48
N LYS A 170 -5.79 18.20 -0.59
CA LYS A 170 -6.92 17.79 -1.44
C LYS A 170 -6.66 16.42 -2.06
N LEU A 171 -5.48 16.21 -2.66
CA LEU A 171 -5.09 14.92 -3.22
C LEU A 171 -5.13 13.82 -2.17
N ARG A 172 -4.58 14.07 -0.97
CA ARG A 172 -4.58 13.09 0.11
C ARG A 172 -5.99 12.66 0.49
N LEU A 173 -6.90 13.61 0.70
CA LEU A 173 -8.30 13.33 1.03
C LEU A 173 -9.04 12.60 -0.10
N MET A 174 -8.82 12.99 -1.36
CA MET A 174 -9.43 12.31 -2.50
C MET A 174 -8.95 10.85 -2.61
N ILE A 175 -7.65 10.60 -2.42
CA ILE A 175 -7.08 9.25 -2.43
C ILE A 175 -7.58 8.43 -1.24
N LEU A 176 -7.63 9.00 -0.02
CA LEU A 176 -8.22 8.34 1.15
C LEU A 176 -9.70 7.95 0.92
N GLY A 177 -10.45 8.80 0.21
CA GLY A 177 -11.82 8.51 -0.20
C GLY A 177 -11.95 7.30 -1.13
N GLN A 178 -10.89 6.94 -1.85
CA GLN A 178 -10.83 5.74 -2.70
C GLN A 178 -10.23 4.51 -1.97
N ILE A 179 -9.33 4.71 -1.00
CA ILE A 179 -8.74 3.64 -0.19
C ILE A 179 -9.74 3.07 0.83
N ALA A 180 -10.68 3.89 1.31
CA ALA A 180 -11.67 3.46 2.30
C ALA A 180 -12.42 2.19 1.87
N GLU A 181 -12.84 1.36 2.83
CA GLU A 181 -13.53 0.08 2.57
C GLU A 181 -14.81 0.28 1.76
N ILE A 182 -15.54 1.37 2.01
CA ILE A 182 -16.68 1.82 1.21
C ILE A 182 -16.23 3.04 0.39
N PRO A 183 -15.63 2.85 -0.80
CA PRO A 183 -15.03 3.94 -1.56
C PRO A 183 -16.07 4.91 -2.12
N HIS A 184 -15.63 6.14 -2.39
CA HIS A 184 -16.46 7.10 -3.12
C HIS A 184 -16.68 6.63 -4.57
N LYS A 185 -17.95 6.47 -4.96
CA LYS A 185 -18.36 5.81 -6.22
C LYS A 185 -17.79 6.43 -7.51
N LYS A 186 -17.45 7.71 -7.53
CA LYS A 186 -16.92 8.40 -8.72
C LYS A 186 -15.40 8.52 -8.66
N SER A 187 -14.70 7.43 -8.91
CA SER A 187 -13.24 7.45 -9.03
C SER A 187 -12.72 8.36 -10.16
N SER A 188 -13.57 8.66 -11.16
CA SER A 188 -13.26 9.60 -12.24
C SER A 188 -12.94 11.01 -11.75
N GLU A 189 -13.51 11.46 -10.64
CA GLU A 189 -13.28 12.82 -10.13
C GLU A 189 -11.83 13.03 -9.67
N LEU A 190 -11.17 11.98 -9.14
CA LEU A 190 -9.72 12.03 -8.87
C LEU A 190 -8.92 12.14 -10.17
N VAL A 191 -9.36 11.44 -11.22
CA VAL A 191 -8.72 11.49 -12.53
C VAL A 191 -8.85 12.85 -13.19
N ASP A 192 -10.06 13.40 -13.16
CA ASP A 192 -10.36 14.71 -13.71
C ASP A 192 -9.60 15.79 -12.95
N PHE A 193 -9.47 15.66 -11.62
CA PHE A 193 -8.64 16.55 -10.81
C PHE A 193 -7.16 16.49 -11.23
N LEU A 194 -6.59 15.30 -11.41
CA LEU A 194 -5.19 15.14 -11.84
C LEU A 194 -4.95 15.67 -13.26
N LYS A 195 -5.90 15.50 -14.18
CA LYS A 195 -5.82 16.05 -15.54
C LYS A 195 -5.89 17.57 -15.56
N LEU A 196 -6.85 18.14 -14.83
CA LEU A 196 -7.06 19.59 -14.79
C LEU A 196 -5.84 20.31 -14.21
N ASN A 197 -5.32 19.83 -13.08
CA ASN A 197 -4.13 20.41 -12.48
C ASN A 197 -2.86 20.06 -13.26
N GLY A 198 -2.78 18.88 -13.89
CA GLY A 198 -1.62 18.51 -14.73
C GLY A 198 -1.48 19.34 -16.01
N ALA A 199 -2.55 20.01 -16.45
CA ALA A 199 -2.55 20.92 -17.60
C ALA A 199 -2.30 22.39 -17.21
N ASP A 200 -2.25 22.71 -15.93
CA ASP A 200 -2.03 24.08 -15.46
C ASP A 200 -0.53 24.41 -15.46
N GLU A 201 -0.12 25.31 -16.36
CA GLU A 201 1.26 25.75 -16.51
C GLU A 201 1.76 26.55 -15.29
N ASN A 202 0.86 27.05 -14.44
CA ASN A 202 1.22 27.78 -13.23
C ASN A 202 1.63 26.87 -12.06
N ILE A 203 1.41 25.56 -12.17
CA ILE A 203 1.79 24.59 -11.14
C ILE A 203 3.27 24.26 -11.27
N GLY A 204 4.06 24.71 -10.28
CA GLY A 204 5.51 24.52 -10.23
C GLY A 204 5.98 23.64 -9.08
N GLY A 205 7.24 23.22 -9.14
CA GLY A 205 7.94 22.60 -8.01
C GLY A 205 7.28 21.32 -7.47
N SER A 206 7.00 21.30 -6.17
CA SER A 206 6.49 20.14 -5.42
C SER A 206 5.09 19.69 -5.83
N GLU A 207 4.22 20.61 -6.22
CA GLU A 207 2.84 20.29 -6.64
C GLU A 207 2.83 19.56 -7.98
N LYS A 208 3.66 20.04 -8.93
CA LYS A 208 3.84 19.36 -10.22
C LYS A 208 4.39 17.95 -10.03
N PHE A 209 5.41 17.82 -9.17
CA PHE A 209 5.95 16.52 -8.79
C PHE A 209 4.88 15.57 -8.23
N LEU A 210 4.01 16.06 -7.33
CA LEU A 210 2.93 15.23 -6.77
C LEU A 210 1.95 14.73 -7.83
N ILE A 211 1.54 15.61 -8.74
CA ILE A 211 0.65 15.23 -9.85
C ILE A 211 1.34 14.19 -10.74
N GLU A 212 2.61 14.39 -11.09
CA GLU A 212 3.39 13.43 -11.89
C GLU A 212 3.54 12.08 -11.16
N PHE A 213 3.85 12.09 -9.86
CA PHE A 213 3.99 10.88 -9.04
C PHE A 213 2.68 10.09 -8.97
N VAL A 214 1.56 10.74 -8.62
CA VAL A 214 0.26 10.06 -8.53
C VAL A 214 -0.16 9.55 -9.91
N ASN A 215 0.09 10.33 -10.98
CA ASN A 215 -0.17 9.91 -12.35
C ASN A 215 0.72 8.76 -12.83
N TRP A 216 1.90 8.60 -12.25
CA TRP A 216 2.81 7.49 -12.54
C TRP A 216 2.42 6.24 -11.75
N ALA A 217 2.08 6.40 -10.47
CA ALA A 217 1.80 5.32 -9.53
C ALA A 217 0.69 4.39 -10.02
N TRP A 218 -0.37 4.93 -10.64
CA TRP A 218 -1.52 4.16 -11.12
C TRP A 218 -1.46 3.70 -12.59
N LYS A 219 -0.40 4.04 -13.35
CA LYS A 219 -0.25 3.65 -14.76
C LYS A 219 0.34 2.24 -14.83
N ASP A 220 -0.08 1.47 -15.84
CA ASP A 220 0.38 0.09 -16.01
C ASP A 220 1.93 0.03 -16.10
N ALA A 221 2.53 -0.72 -15.18
CA ALA A 221 3.98 -0.76 -14.95
C ALA A 221 4.77 -1.59 -15.98
N LYS A 222 4.10 -2.18 -16.97
CA LYS A 222 4.74 -3.10 -17.94
C LYS A 222 5.64 -2.43 -18.97
N SER A 223 5.65 -1.10 -19.05
CA SER A 223 6.46 -0.36 -20.03
C SER A 223 7.82 0.06 -19.48
N VAL A 224 8.86 0.01 -20.31
CA VAL A 224 10.18 0.58 -19.99
C VAL A 224 10.07 2.07 -19.65
N ASP A 225 9.16 2.77 -20.33
CA ASP A 225 8.86 4.18 -20.08
C ASP A 225 8.38 4.42 -18.63
N HIS A 226 7.62 3.48 -18.05
CA HIS A 226 7.18 3.58 -16.65
C HIS A 226 8.35 3.54 -15.66
N GLN A 227 9.32 2.66 -15.91
CA GLN A 227 10.54 2.56 -15.09
C GLN A 227 11.42 3.80 -15.21
N LEU A 228 11.60 4.33 -16.44
CA LEU A 228 12.35 5.56 -16.68
C LEU A 228 11.70 6.78 -16.00
N LEU A 229 10.36 6.86 -16.01
CA LEU A 229 9.63 7.89 -15.29
C LEU A 229 9.80 7.77 -13.76
N GLY A 230 9.83 6.56 -13.22
CA GLY A 230 10.12 6.33 -11.80
C GLY A 230 11.51 6.84 -11.40
N LEU A 231 12.53 6.60 -12.23
CA LEU A 231 13.88 7.12 -12.02
C LEU A 231 13.93 8.65 -12.10
N LYS A 232 13.21 9.25 -13.06
CA LYS A 232 13.08 10.70 -13.19
C LYS A 232 12.47 11.30 -11.92
N LEU A 233 11.38 10.73 -11.42
CA LEU A 233 10.75 11.14 -10.16
C LEU A 233 11.71 11.07 -8.97
N GLY A 234 12.57 10.04 -8.92
CA GLY A 234 13.70 9.92 -8.00
C GLY A 234 14.60 11.15 -7.98
N ASN A 235 15.06 11.58 -9.17
CA ASN A 235 15.94 12.73 -9.32
C ASN A 235 15.22 14.06 -9.03
N ASP A 236 14.00 14.23 -9.53
CA ASP A 236 13.18 15.42 -9.30
C ASP A 236 12.93 15.61 -7.79
N PHE A 237 12.64 14.52 -7.07
CA PHE A 237 12.47 14.55 -5.62
C PHE A 237 13.76 14.92 -4.88
N LYS A 238 14.91 14.42 -5.33
CA LYS A 238 16.20 14.82 -4.75
C LYS A 238 16.43 16.33 -4.87
N THR A 239 16.11 16.92 -6.02
CA THR A 239 16.17 18.38 -6.22
C THR A 239 15.20 19.12 -5.29
N ILE A 240 14.00 18.59 -5.09
CA ILE A 240 13.02 19.13 -4.12
C ILE A 240 13.60 19.14 -2.71
N VAL A 241 14.23 18.04 -2.28
CA VAL A 241 14.85 17.91 -0.94
C VAL A 241 16.08 18.81 -0.79
N ASP A 242 16.90 18.97 -1.84
CA ASP A 242 18.14 19.77 -1.81
C ASP A 242 17.88 21.29 -1.74
N ASN A 243 16.68 21.76 -2.06
CA ASN A 243 16.32 23.18 -2.02
C ASN A 243 15.89 23.70 -0.63
N ASP A 244 16.17 22.93 0.44
CA ASP A 244 16.23 23.24 1.90
C ASP A 244 15.05 23.99 2.58
N THR A 245 14.00 24.40 1.86
CA THR A 245 12.92 25.27 2.40
C THR A 245 11.51 24.68 2.36
N ILE A 246 11.36 23.40 2.04
CA ILE A 246 10.02 22.81 1.86
C ILE A 246 9.49 22.25 3.19
N ASN A 247 8.78 23.11 3.93
CA ASN A 247 7.98 22.73 5.09
C ASN A 247 6.94 21.63 4.77
N ASP A 248 6.56 21.48 3.50
CA ASP A 248 5.53 20.55 3.03
C ASP A 248 6.00 19.11 2.75
N LEU A 249 7.28 18.78 2.93
CA LEU A 249 7.81 17.42 2.70
C LEU A 249 7.00 16.31 3.40
N PRO A 250 6.59 16.45 4.67
CA PRO A 250 5.74 15.44 5.31
C PRO A 250 4.41 15.22 4.58
N MET A 251 3.78 16.30 4.11
CA MET A 251 2.51 16.21 3.38
C MET A 251 2.68 15.55 2.01
N ILE A 252 3.77 15.86 1.30
CA ILE A 252 4.14 15.23 0.03
C ILE A 252 4.30 13.72 0.24
N MET A 253 5.06 13.31 1.25
CA MET A 253 5.24 11.90 1.59
C MET A 253 3.92 11.22 1.97
N SER A 254 3.01 11.94 2.61
CA SER A 254 1.67 11.46 2.95
C SER A 254 0.82 11.14 1.73
N VAL A 255 0.86 12.00 0.70
CA VAL A 255 0.22 11.73 -0.59
C VAL A 255 0.86 10.52 -1.26
N CYS A 256 2.19 10.43 -1.27
CA CYS A 256 2.93 9.31 -1.86
C CYS A 256 2.60 7.97 -1.19
N ARG A 257 2.55 7.91 0.15
CA ARG A 257 2.11 6.71 0.88
C ARG A 257 0.68 6.34 0.51
N CYS A 258 -0.25 7.30 0.56
CA CYS A 258 -1.65 7.04 0.24
C CYS A 258 -1.77 6.50 -1.19
N ALA A 259 -1.07 7.07 -2.17
CA ALA A 259 -1.05 6.57 -3.53
C ALA A 259 -0.52 5.12 -3.61
N GLY A 260 0.56 4.80 -2.88
CA GLY A 260 1.07 3.43 -2.76
C GLY A 260 0.03 2.42 -2.25
N VAL A 261 -0.66 2.75 -1.15
CA VAL A 261 -1.73 1.89 -0.60
C VAL A 261 -2.91 1.79 -1.56
N PHE A 262 -3.29 2.89 -2.21
CA PHE A 262 -4.35 2.91 -3.22
C PHE A 262 -4.04 1.97 -4.38
N VAL A 263 -2.81 1.96 -4.89
CA VAL A 263 -2.46 1.11 -6.03
C VAL A 263 -2.36 -0.35 -5.64
N PHE A 264 -1.91 -0.68 -4.42
CA PHE A 264 -1.98 -2.05 -3.92
C PHE A 264 -3.42 -2.58 -3.93
N LYS A 265 -4.36 -1.78 -3.40
CA LYS A 265 -5.77 -2.17 -3.29
C LYS A 265 -6.46 -2.35 -4.65
N ASN A 266 -6.10 -1.56 -5.66
CA ASN A 266 -6.82 -1.52 -6.94
C ASN A 266 -6.10 -2.25 -8.10
N TYR A 267 -4.77 -2.32 -8.07
CA TYR A 267 -3.95 -2.88 -9.14
C TYR A 267 -3.03 -4.03 -8.69
N GLY A 268 -2.91 -4.26 -7.38
CA GLY A 268 -2.20 -5.39 -6.81
C GLY A 268 -0.73 -5.13 -6.49
N TYR A 269 -0.06 -6.21 -6.11
CA TYR A 269 1.25 -6.17 -5.46
C TYR A 269 2.39 -5.68 -6.37
N THR A 270 2.42 -6.06 -7.65
CA THR A 270 3.48 -5.62 -8.59
C THR A 270 3.50 -4.09 -8.75
N GLN A 271 2.33 -3.46 -8.85
CA GLN A 271 2.24 -2.00 -8.93
C GLN A 271 2.71 -1.33 -7.64
N PHE A 272 2.34 -1.93 -6.50
CA PHE A 272 2.80 -1.49 -5.20
C PHE A 272 4.32 -1.60 -5.05
N GLN A 273 4.97 -2.65 -5.54
CA GLN A 273 6.43 -2.81 -5.47
C GLN A 273 7.18 -1.65 -6.13
N ASN A 274 6.71 -1.16 -7.29
CA ASN A 274 7.32 0.01 -7.94
C ASN A 274 7.18 1.27 -7.07
N CYS A 275 5.99 1.50 -6.52
CA CYS A 275 5.77 2.61 -5.58
C CYS A 275 6.64 2.45 -4.33
N PHE A 276 6.76 1.24 -3.81
CA PHE A 276 7.58 0.94 -2.65
C PHE A 276 9.04 1.31 -2.88
N ASP A 277 9.58 0.94 -4.05
CA ASP A 277 10.97 1.23 -4.40
C ASP A 277 11.26 2.74 -4.42
N VAL A 278 10.39 3.49 -5.10
CA VAL A 278 10.52 4.94 -5.28
C VAL A 278 10.28 5.70 -3.97
N VAL A 279 9.19 5.39 -3.24
CA VAL A 279 8.86 6.05 -1.98
C VAL A 279 9.89 5.75 -0.90
N SER A 280 10.43 4.53 -0.85
CA SER A 280 11.52 4.20 0.08
C SER A 280 12.80 4.97 -0.25
N ASN A 281 13.13 5.16 -1.53
CA ASN A 281 14.24 6.03 -1.94
C ASN A 281 14.02 7.49 -1.51
N PHE A 282 12.79 8.00 -1.60
CA PHE A 282 12.46 9.34 -1.11
C PHE A 282 12.76 9.47 0.39
N TYR A 283 12.28 8.53 1.21
CA TYR A 283 12.58 8.55 2.63
C TYR A 283 14.08 8.46 2.92
N LEU A 284 14.82 7.54 2.28
CA LEU A 284 16.27 7.43 2.47
C LEU A 284 17.00 8.72 2.08
N THR A 285 16.56 9.38 1.01
CA THR A 285 17.09 10.69 0.60
C THR A 285 16.86 11.74 1.69
N ILE A 286 15.67 11.77 2.31
CA ILE A 286 15.39 12.70 3.41
C ILE A 286 16.21 12.34 4.66
N PHE A 287 16.25 11.07 5.04
CA PHE A 287 16.98 10.60 6.23
C PHE A 287 18.50 10.75 6.10
N SER A 288 19.04 10.86 4.88
CA SER A 288 20.45 11.20 4.66
C SER A 288 20.82 12.64 5.05
N LYS A 289 19.85 13.52 5.28
CA LYS A 289 20.07 14.92 5.69
C LYS A 289 20.30 15.03 7.20
N ALA A 290 21.16 15.97 7.60
CA ALA A 290 21.56 16.16 9.00
C ALA A 290 20.42 16.61 9.95
N SER A 291 19.37 17.26 9.43
CA SER A 291 18.21 17.71 10.19
C SER A 291 16.92 17.18 9.59
N ILE A 292 16.19 16.37 10.37
CA ILE A 292 14.91 15.79 9.96
C ILE A 292 13.78 16.57 10.62
N ASN A 293 12.78 16.97 9.81
CA ASN A 293 11.56 17.60 10.33
C ASN A 293 10.79 16.61 11.21
N ARG A 294 10.49 16.99 12.46
CA ARG A 294 9.76 16.15 13.42
C ARG A 294 8.38 15.70 12.90
N SER A 295 7.72 16.51 12.08
CA SER A 295 6.43 16.17 11.46
C SER A 295 6.52 15.05 10.43
N LEU A 296 7.71 14.69 9.95
CA LEU A 296 7.91 13.56 9.04
C LEU A 296 7.79 12.20 9.73
N LEU A 297 8.16 12.12 11.01
CA LEU A 297 8.27 10.84 11.74
C LEU A 297 6.94 10.04 11.78
N PRO A 298 5.77 10.64 12.11
CA PRO A 298 4.49 9.93 12.05
C PRO A 298 4.20 9.33 10.66
N GLU A 299 4.55 10.06 9.61
CA GLU A 299 4.32 9.64 8.24
C GLU A 299 5.25 8.49 7.83
N ALA A 300 6.53 8.56 8.24
CA ALA A 300 7.49 7.49 8.02
C ALA A 300 7.10 6.19 8.76
N ILE A 301 6.63 6.30 10.02
CA ILE A 301 6.09 5.16 10.76
C ILE A 301 4.89 4.57 10.04
N SER A 302 3.95 5.42 9.60
CA SER A 302 2.76 4.97 8.86
C SER A 302 3.11 4.24 7.57
N TRP A 303 4.13 4.71 6.84
CA TRP A 303 4.62 4.04 5.63
C TRP A 303 5.18 2.64 5.91
N ILE A 304 6.05 2.49 6.91
CA ILE A 304 6.57 1.18 7.31
C ILE A 304 5.44 0.27 7.76
N THR A 305 4.47 0.80 8.51
CA THR A 305 3.35 0.00 9.00
C THR A 305 2.48 -0.53 7.87
N ASP A 306 2.11 0.33 6.92
CA ASP A 306 1.32 -0.07 5.75
C ASP A 306 2.10 -1.05 4.85
N ALA A 307 3.36 -0.75 4.54
CA ALA A 307 4.21 -1.61 3.71
C ALA A 307 4.47 -2.97 4.38
N GLY A 308 4.74 -2.98 5.69
CA GLY A 308 4.94 -4.19 6.48
C GLY A 308 3.69 -5.06 6.53
N SER A 309 2.51 -4.46 6.67
CA SER A 309 1.22 -5.16 6.59
C SER A 309 1.01 -5.81 5.21
N ILE A 310 1.32 -5.09 4.13
CA ILE A 310 1.25 -5.61 2.75
C ILE A 310 2.23 -6.76 2.55
N PHE A 311 3.48 -6.62 2.99
CA PHE A 311 4.50 -7.67 2.89
C PHE A 311 4.16 -8.92 3.71
N GLY A 312 3.48 -8.75 4.85
CA GLY A 312 2.98 -9.83 5.69
C GLY A 312 1.67 -10.45 5.21
N SER A 313 1.09 -9.98 4.10
CA SER A 313 -0.09 -10.59 3.48
C SER A 313 0.30 -11.69 2.49
N LEU A 314 -0.56 -12.71 2.38
CA LEU A 314 -0.33 -13.88 1.53
C LEU A 314 -0.66 -13.57 0.07
N ASP A 315 0.24 -13.94 -0.83
CA ASP A 315 -0.03 -14.01 -2.26
C ASP A 315 -1.04 -15.12 -2.52
N SER A 316 -2.23 -14.73 -2.99
CA SER A 316 -3.32 -15.65 -3.33
C SER A 316 -2.94 -16.73 -4.36
N THR A 317 -1.90 -16.51 -5.16
CA THR A 317 -1.47 -17.44 -6.22
C THR A 317 -0.38 -18.41 -5.77
N LYS A 318 0.54 -17.96 -4.90
CA LYS A 318 1.71 -18.72 -4.46
C LYS A 318 1.61 -19.26 -3.04
N ASN A 319 0.62 -18.80 -2.26
CA ASN A 319 0.47 -19.09 -0.83
C ASN A 319 1.73 -18.77 -0.01
N GLU A 320 2.46 -17.74 -0.44
CA GLU A 320 3.68 -17.24 0.20
C GLU A 320 3.46 -15.77 0.60
N PHE A 321 4.16 -15.31 1.63
CA PHE A 321 4.12 -13.90 1.99
C PHE A 321 4.74 -13.05 0.88
N HIS A 322 4.11 -11.91 0.58
CA HIS A 322 4.63 -10.98 -0.41
C HIS A 322 6.08 -10.54 -0.12
N TYR A 323 6.49 -10.48 1.14
CA TYR A 323 7.89 -10.25 1.53
C TYR A 323 8.90 -11.19 0.84
N GLN A 324 8.54 -12.45 0.64
CA GLN A 324 9.45 -13.47 0.10
C GLN A 324 9.84 -13.15 -1.35
N SER A 325 8.88 -12.59 -2.11
CA SER A 325 9.05 -12.18 -3.51
C SER A 325 9.89 -10.92 -3.73
N LEU A 326 10.30 -10.22 -2.66
CA LEU A 326 11.20 -9.08 -2.77
C LEU A 326 12.62 -9.52 -3.17
N SER A 327 13.23 -8.76 -4.07
CA SER A 327 14.64 -8.93 -4.42
C SER A 327 15.55 -8.66 -3.21
N ILE A 328 16.77 -9.17 -3.24
CA ILE A 328 17.78 -8.92 -2.19
C ILE A 328 18.00 -7.42 -1.99
N PHE A 329 18.07 -6.66 -3.08
CA PHE A 329 18.24 -5.21 -3.04
C PHE A 329 17.07 -4.50 -2.34
N MET A 330 15.82 -4.87 -2.65
CA MET A 330 14.65 -4.31 -1.97
C MET A 330 14.59 -4.67 -0.49
N LYS A 331 15.01 -5.88 -0.12
CA LYS A 331 15.13 -6.30 1.30
C LYS A 331 16.20 -5.48 2.03
N THR A 332 17.34 -5.20 1.39
CA THR A 332 18.36 -4.31 1.96
C THR A 332 17.82 -2.91 2.20
N LYS A 333 17.14 -2.33 1.20
CA LYS A 333 16.50 -1.01 1.29
C LYS A 333 15.45 -0.95 2.39
N TRP A 334 14.61 -1.98 2.47
CA TRP A 334 13.63 -2.15 3.53
C TRP A 334 14.28 -2.11 4.92
N ASN A 335 15.36 -2.87 5.10
CA ASN A 335 16.09 -2.92 6.37
C ASN A 335 16.74 -1.57 6.72
N GLU A 336 17.42 -0.94 5.76
CA GLU A 336 18.04 0.38 5.95
C GLU A 336 17.02 1.45 6.37
N LEU A 337 15.85 1.43 5.74
CA LEU A 337 14.77 2.35 6.07
C LEU A 337 14.20 2.08 7.48
N ASN A 338 13.98 0.81 7.83
CA ASN A 338 13.56 0.41 9.17
C ASN A 338 14.57 0.86 10.24
N ASP A 339 15.86 0.65 9.98
CA ASP A 339 16.94 1.03 10.90
C ASP A 339 16.97 2.55 11.10
N SER A 340 16.84 3.33 10.01
CA SER A 340 16.81 4.81 10.06
C SER A 340 15.61 5.34 10.86
N ILE A 341 14.43 4.77 10.65
CA ILE A 341 13.21 5.17 11.37
C ILE A 341 13.30 4.76 12.83
N MET A 342 13.80 3.56 13.12
CA MET A 342 14.02 3.07 14.49
C MET A 342 14.99 3.98 15.25
N GLU A 343 16.08 4.41 14.64
CA GLU A 343 17.01 5.37 15.25
C GLU A 343 16.32 6.71 15.58
N CYS A 344 15.49 7.21 14.66
CA CYS A 344 14.71 8.44 14.88
C CYS A 344 13.71 8.30 16.04
N ILE A 345 12.99 7.17 16.12
CA ILE A 345 12.08 6.85 17.23
C ILE A 345 12.86 6.81 18.54
N ASN A 346 13.96 6.05 18.58
CA ASN A 346 14.79 5.90 19.77
C ASN A 346 15.36 7.24 20.25
N LYS A 347 15.78 8.11 19.33
CA LYS A 347 16.25 9.46 19.65
C LYS A 347 15.13 10.33 20.25
N GLN A 348 13.91 10.24 19.71
CA GLN A 348 12.75 11.00 20.18
C GLN A 348 12.30 10.56 21.59
N PHE A 349 12.30 9.26 21.88
CA PHE A 349 11.92 8.71 23.20
C PHE A 349 13.08 8.56 24.18
N LYS A 350 14.30 9.04 23.84
CA LYS A 350 15.44 9.02 24.79
C LYS A 350 15.24 9.99 25.96
N SER A 351 14.56 11.11 25.71
CA SER A 351 14.35 12.17 26.70
C SER A 351 13.06 12.02 27.50
N GLU A 352 12.17 11.10 27.13
CA GLU A 352 10.81 11.05 27.66
C GLU A 352 10.30 9.59 27.76
N PRO A 353 9.61 9.21 28.85
CA PRO A 353 9.11 7.85 29.02
C PRO A 353 8.05 7.52 27.97
N PHE A 354 8.16 6.33 27.37
CA PHE A 354 7.16 5.79 26.46
C PHE A 354 6.04 5.13 27.27
N GLU A 355 4.82 5.65 27.13
CA GLU A 355 3.62 5.02 27.67
C GLU A 355 2.77 4.45 26.53
N ILE A 356 2.31 3.22 26.69
CA ILE A 356 1.38 2.57 25.75
C ILE A 356 0.03 3.27 25.91
N ALA A 357 -0.23 4.28 25.08
CA ALA A 357 -1.48 5.02 25.11
C ALA A 357 -2.63 4.15 24.56
N PRO A 358 -3.72 3.93 25.32
CA PRO A 358 -4.86 3.13 24.90
C PRO A 358 -5.87 3.90 24.00
N SER A 359 -5.52 5.05 23.41
CA SER A 359 -6.50 5.92 22.74
C SER A 359 -6.60 5.68 21.23
N PRO A 360 -7.74 5.22 20.69
CA PRO A 360 -7.98 5.12 19.25
C PRO A 360 -8.30 6.47 18.56
N ASN A 361 -8.52 7.55 19.33
CA ASN A 361 -9.13 8.79 18.82
C ASN A 361 -8.12 9.82 18.27
N GLU A 362 -6.86 9.80 18.71
CA GLU A 362 -5.87 10.81 18.28
C GLU A 362 -5.42 10.67 16.82
N ASP A 363 -5.54 9.47 16.26
CA ASP A 363 -5.23 9.16 14.87
C ASP A 363 -6.17 9.86 13.88
N ILE A 364 -7.38 10.26 14.30
CA ILE A 364 -8.36 10.87 13.38
C ILE A 364 -7.92 12.26 12.92
N GLY A 365 -7.34 13.06 13.82
CA GLY A 365 -6.79 14.37 13.46
C GLY A 365 -5.67 14.25 12.44
N PHE A 366 -4.77 13.28 12.64
CA PHE A 366 -3.70 12.95 11.72
C PHE A 366 -4.24 12.41 10.37
N LEU A 367 -5.24 11.53 10.39
CA LEU A 367 -5.86 10.98 9.18
C LEU A 367 -6.50 12.08 8.31
N ILE A 368 -7.29 12.97 8.93
CA ILE A 368 -8.04 14.03 8.22
C ILE A 368 -7.14 15.20 7.80
N ASN A 369 -6.18 15.60 8.63
CA ASN A 369 -5.37 16.80 8.35
C ASN A 369 -3.98 16.49 7.80
N GLY A 370 -3.43 15.30 8.07
CA GLY A 370 -2.08 14.88 7.67
C GLY A 370 -1.02 15.44 8.63
N PRO A 371 0.27 15.27 8.29
CA PRO A 371 1.41 15.71 9.11
C PRO A 371 1.67 17.23 9.04
N LYS A 372 0.68 18.07 9.39
CA LYS A 372 0.82 19.54 9.35
C LYS A 372 1.57 20.12 10.56
N SER A 373 1.39 19.51 11.72
CA SER A 373 1.91 20.00 12.99
C SER A 373 2.99 19.08 13.54
N SER A 374 3.77 19.57 14.49
CA SER A 374 4.60 18.70 15.33
C SER A 374 3.70 17.64 15.97
N PRO A 375 4.12 16.37 15.98
CA PRO A 375 3.26 15.30 16.48
C PRO A 375 3.14 15.34 18.00
N SER A 376 1.95 14.97 18.51
CA SER A 376 1.76 14.68 19.94
C SER A 376 2.48 13.39 20.32
N LYS A 377 2.75 13.21 21.62
CA LYS A 377 3.43 12.01 22.12
C LYS A 377 2.53 10.80 21.99
N GLU A 378 1.25 11.01 22.22
CA GLU A 378 0.19 10.02 22.19
C GLU A 378 -0.05 9.53 20.75
N LEU A 379 0.00 10.42 19.74
CA LEU A 379 -0.02 10.03 18.33
C LEU A 379 1.20 9.16 17.98
N LEU A 380 2.42 9.59 18.33
CA LEU A 380 3.63 8.81 18.08
C LEU A 380 3.58 7.46 18.81
N GLY A 381 3.13 7.44 20.06
CA GLY A 381 2.96 6.22 20.86
C GLY A 381 1.98 5.26 20.21
N SER A 382 0.82 5.74 19.76
CA SER A 382 -0.17 4.95 19.04
C SER A 382 0.38 4.37 17.73
N LEU A 383 1.12 5.16 16.95
CA LEU A 383 1.72 4.70 15.69
C LEU A 383 2.84 3.68 15.91
N VAL A 384 3.66 3.85 16.95
CA VAL A 384 4.69 2.87 17.34
C VAL A 384 4.06 1.58 17.82
N ASN A 385 2.97 1.64 18.58
CA ASN A 385 2.23 0.43 18.97
C ASN A 385 1.73 -0.34 17.74
N LYS A 386 1.11 0.35 16.78
CA LYS A 386 0.68 -0.26 15.51
C LYS A 386 1.84 -0.88 14.72
N LEU A 387 3.03 -0.27 14.75
CA LEU A 387 4.24 -0.78 14.10
C LEU A 387 4.70 -2.11 14.72
N ILE A 388 4.60 -2.25 16.04
CA ILE A 388 4.97 -3.47 16.77
C ILE A 388 3.92 -4.58 16.59
N GLU A 389 2.65 -4.21 16.44
CA GLU A 389 1.51 -5.13 16.28
C GLU A 389 1.35 -5.73 14.88
N ILE A 390 2.19 -5.33 13.91
CA ILE A 390 2.17 -5.91 12.55
C ILE A 390 2.38 -7.43 12.64
N SER A 391 1.72 -8.20 11.78
CA SER A 391 1.81 -9.66 11.75
C SER A 391 3.24 -10.20 11.67
N HIS A 392 4.14 -9.48 11.01
CA HIS A 392 5.56 -9.80 10.85
C HIS A 392 6.41 -8.56 11.20
N PRO A 393 6.54 -8.22 12.49
CA PRO A 393 7.21 -6.98 12.88
C PRO A 393 8.72 -7.10 12.62
N THR A 394 9.32 -5.99 12.22
CA THR A 394 10.79 -5.82 12.05
C THR A 394 11.45 -5.25 13.30
N VAL A 395 10.65 -4.69 14.21
CA VAL A 395 11.08 -4.02 15.44
C VAL A 395 10.27 -4.54 16.63
N GLN A 396 10.87 -4.57 17.81
CA GLN A 396 10.24 -4.98 19.06
C GLN A 396 10.59 -4.01 20.19
N LEU A 397 9.72 -3.94 21.20
CA LEU A 397 9.96 -3.16 22.41
C LEU A 397 11.04 -3.82 23.28
N ASN A 398 12.01 -3.04 23.75
CA ASN A 398 13.00 -3.52 24.72
C ASN A 398 12.40 -3.60 26.13
N GLN A 399 11.85 -4.75 26.50
CA GLN A 399 11.23 -4.99 27.81
C GLN A 399 12.20 -4.84 28.99
N ALA A 400 13.51 -5.00 28.78
CA ALA A 400 14.52 -4.91 29.84
C ALA A 400 14.95 -3.47 30.21
N ASN A 401 14.60 -2.47 29.38
CA ASN A 401 15.11 -1.09 29.51
C ASN A 401 14.01 -0.05 29.76
N SER A 402 12.80 -0.47 30.13
CA SER A 402 11.65 0.45 30.34
C SER A 402 11.87 1.48 31.47
N ILE A 403 12.97 1.39 32.22
CA ILE A 403 13.25 2.25 33.39
C ILE A 403 14.64 2.93 33.31
N THR A 404 15.57 2.55 32.40
CA THR A 404 16.91 3.16 32.33
C THR A 404 17.49 3.24 30.91
N SER A 405 17.70 4.48 30.43
CA SER A 405 18.63 5.01 29.39
C SER A 405 18.98 4.20 28.12
N GLY A 406 18.29 3.10 27.82
CA GLY A 406 18.47 2.29 26.61
C GLY A 406 17.55 2.73 25.45
N PRO A 407 17.80 2.26 24.22
CA PRO A 407 16.89 2.47 23.09
C PRO A 407 15.53 1.81 23.36
N LEU A 408 14.43 2.48 23.00
CA LEU A 408 13.05 1.99 23.15
C LEU A 408 12.81 0.71 22.33
N LEU A 409 13.24 0.73 21.07
CA LEU A 409 13.05 -0.33 20.10
C LEU A 409 14.38 -1.04 19.80
N SER A 410 14.32 -2.36 19.64
CA SER A 410 15.37 -3.16 19.01
C SER A 410 14.86 -3.83 17.75
N ARG A 411 15.79 -4.14 16.84
CA ARG A 411 15.50 -4.90 15.64
C ARG A 411 15.18 -6.34 16.01
N ILE A 412 14.10 -6.87 15.44
CA ILE A 412 13.91 -8.31 15.39
C ILE A 412 14.85 -8.82 14.32
N ASN A 413 15.90 -9.55 14.73
CA ASN A 413 16.74 -10.28 13.80
C ASN A 413 15.88 -11.38 13.16
N GLN A 414 15.12 -11.02 12.12
CA GLN A 414 14.57 -11.98 11.19
C GLN A 414 15.73 -12.52 10.35
N THR A 415 16.61 -13.30 10.99
CA THR A 415 17.51 -14.19 10.27
C THR A 415 16.62 -15.22 9.59
N VAL A 416 16.10 -14.89 8.41
CA VAL A 416 15.76 -15.93 7.45
C VAL A 416 17.07 -16.42 6.83
N GLN A 417 17.94 -16.98 7.66
CA GLN A 417 18.53 -18.25 7.26
C GLN A 417 17.42 -19.26 7.52
N LYS A 418 16.70 -19.65 6.47
CA LYS A 418 16.10 -20.99 6.45
C LYS A 418 17.29 -21.96 6.53
N ARG A 419 17.80 -22.23 7.73
CA ARG A 419 18.16 -23.59 8.07
C ARG A 419 16.83 -24.31 8.15
N LEU A 420 16.63 -25.24 7.23
CA LEU A 420 15.63 -26.29 7.37
C LEU A 420 15.97 -27.04 8.66
N ASP A 421 15.39 -26.60 9.78
CA ASP A 421 15.31 -27.42 10.98
C ASP A 421 14.30 -28.53 10.67
N ILE A 422 14.81 -29.57 10.00
CA ILE A 422 14.19 -30.89 10.01
C ILE A 422 14.17 -31.31 11.49
N PRO A 423 13.03 -31.74 12.06
CA PRO A 423 12.98 -32.21 13.44
C PRO A 423 14.01 -33.32 13.63
N LEU A 424 14.98 -33.10 14.53
CA LEU A 424 16.09 -34.00 14.85
C LEU A 424 15.64 -35.40 15.36
N GLU A 425 14.34 -35.58 15.57
CA GLU A 425 13.73 -36.86 15.97
C GLU A 425 13.40 -37.76 14.76
N SER A 426 13.50 -37.25 13.52
CA SER A 426 13.32 -38.03 12.30
C SER A 426 14.63 -38.61 11.71
N LEU A 427 15.79 -38.28 12.30
CA LEU A 427 17.12 -38.71 11.83
C LEU A 427 17.71 -39.90 12.59
N SER A 428 17.04 -40.41 13.63
CA SER A 428 17.52 -41.57 14.41
C SER A 428 16.96 -42.93 13.93
N LEU A 429 16.14 -42.94 12.87
CA LEU A 429 15.60 -44.17 12.28
C LEU A 429 15.86 -44.19 10.77
N LYS A 430 17.12 -44.45 10.42
CA LYS A 430 17.53 -45.39 9.35
C LYS A 430 19.04 -45.32 9.18
N GLU A 431 19.70 -46.26 9.83
CA GLU A 431 21.00 -46.74 9.41
C GLU A 431 20.98 -47.21 7.94
N ASN A 432 22.15 -47.05 7.31
CA ASN A 432 22.62 -47.78 6.14
C ASN A 432 21.83 -47.61 4.84
N THR A 433 22.33 -46.71 3.98
CA THR A 433 22.59 -47.00 2.56
C THR A 433 23.47 -45.91 1.94
N SER A 434 24.67 -46.35 1.52
CA SER A 434 25.47 -45.91 0.35
C SER A 434 25.09 -44.63 -0.42
N ASP A 435 26.12 -43.81 -0.67
CA ASP A 435 26.26 -42.83 -1.76
C ASP A 435 25.13 -41.80 -1.95
N ARG A 436 25.23 -40.66 -1.25
CA ARG A 436 24.50 -39.44 -1.63
C ARG A 436 25.08 -38.88 -2.94
N GLU A 437 24.51 -39.25 -4.08
CA GLU A 437 24.81 -38.70 -5.42
C GLU A 437 24.27 -37.28 -5.66
N ASP A 438 23.51 -36.68 -4.72
CA ASP A 438 22.75 -35.44 -4.95
C ASP A 438 23.47 -34.15 -4.53
N TRP A 439 24.79 -34.03 -4.74
CA TRP A 439 25.48 -32.76 -4.48
C TRP A 439 25.47 -31.86 -5.73
N ARG A 440 24.78 -30.72 -5.61
CA ARG A 440 24.71 -29.66 -6.63
C ARG A 440 25.82 -28.61 -6.45
N PRO A 441 26.39 -28.07 -7.53
CA PRO A 441 27.38 -27.00 -7.45
C PRO A 441 26.74 -25.69 -6.97
N VAL A 442 27.54 -24.82 -6.34
CA VAL A 442 27.07 -23.52 -5.82
C VAL A 442 27.25 -22.41 -6.86
N TYR A 443 28.37 -22.45 -7.59
CA TYR A 443 28.69 -21.48 -8.63
C TYR A 443 28.69 -22.14 -9.99
N VAL A 444 28.15 -21.47 -11.01
CA VAL A 444 28.22 -21.90 -12.41
C VAL A 444 28.94 -20.83 -13.21
N MET A 445 29.98 -21.24 -13.94
CA MET A 445 30.78 -20.40 -14.83
C MET A 445 30.79 -20.99 -16.23
N MET A 446 30.96 -20.15 -17.24
CA MET A 446 31.07 -20.58 -18.64
C MET A 446 32.27 -19.89 -19.29
N ASP A 447 32.97 -20.61 -20.16
CA ASP A 447 34.01 -20.02 -21.00
C ASP A 447 33.42 -19.30 -22.23
N PHE A 448 34.29 -18.58 -22.94
CA PHE A 448 33.94 -17.87 -24.16
C PHE A 448 33.33 -18.78 -25.23
N ASP A 449 33.98 -19.92 -25.52
CA ASP A 449 33.56 -20.81 -26.61
C ASP A 449 32.18 -21.43 -26.33
N THR A 450 31.91 -21.82 -25.08
CA THR A 450 30.61 -22.35 -24.67
C THR A 450 29.49 -21.33 -24.84
N LEU A 451 29.76 -20.05 -24.57
CA LEU A 451 28.77 -18.98 -24.75
C LEU A 451 28.50 -18.69 -26.22
N VAL A 452 29.54 -18.69 -27.05
CA VAL A 452 29.40 -18.44 -28.49
C VAL A 452 28.62 -19.56 -29.16
N ASP A 453 28.90 -20.81 -28.81
CA ASP A 453 28.31 -21.98 -29.47
C ASP A 453 26.91 -22.32 -28.91
N ASN A 454 26.65 -22.06 -27.62
CA ASN A 454 25.46 -22.58 -26.91
C ASN A 454 24.66 -21.53 -26.13
N ILE A 455 24.62 -20.27 -26.59
CA ILE A 455 23.95 -19.17 -25.86
C ILE A 455 22.48 -19.46 -25.46
N ARG A 456 21.74 -20.22 -26.26
CA ARG A 456 20.33 -20.55 -25.96
C ARG A 456 20.20 -21.40 -24.70
N ILE A 457 21.14 -22.32 -24.49
CA ILE A 457 21.17 -23.20 -23.31
C ILE A 457 21.82 -22.46 -22.16
N ALA A 458 22.90 -21.71 -22.43
CA ALA A 458 23.54 -20.85 -21.42
C ALA A 458 22.54 -19.89 -20.77
N ARG A 459 21.66 -19.26 -21.57
CA ARG A 459 20.59 -18.39 -21.06
C ARG A 459 19.67 -19.15 -20.11
N LYS A 460 19.27 -20.39 -20.44
CA LYS A 460 18.41 -21.19 -19.56
C LYS A 460 19.13 -21.57 -18.26
N VAL A 461 20.41 -21.94 -18.34
CA VAL A 461 21.22 -22.27 -17.15
C VAL A 461 21.34 -21.06 -16.21
N TRP A 462 21.50 -19.86 -16.77
CA TRP A 462 21.60 -18.61 -16.01
C TRP A 462 20.27 -17.98 -15.60
N ASP A 463 19.16 -18.47 -16.14
CA ASP A 463 17.81 -18.03 -15.76
C ASP A 463 17.31 -18.70 -14.47
N ILE A 464 18.11 -19.62 -13.91
CA ILE A 464 17.72 -20.51 -12.82
C ILE A 464 18.31 -20.01 -11.50
N ASP A 465 17.43 -19.87 -10.50
CA ASP A 465 17.77 -19.32 -9.18
C ASP A 465 18.53 -20.31 -8.26
N ASP A 466 18.70 -21.57 -8.69
CA ASP A 466 19.39 -22.60 -7.91
C ASP A 466 20.92 -22.42 -7.86
N PHE A 467 21.50 -21.59 -8.74
CA PHE A 467 22.95 -21.43 -8.88
C PHE A 467 23.39 -19.97 -8.92
N ILE A 468 24.56 -19.67 -8.33
CA ILE A 468 25.20 -18.37 -8.49
C ILE A 468 25.96 -18.36 -9.82
N CYS A 469 25.40 -17.68 -10.81
CA CYS A 469 25.95 -17.59 -12.15
C CYS A 469 27.01 -16.49 -12.22
N VAL A 470 28.26 -16.87 -12.53
CA VAL A 470 29.40 -15.94 -12.51
C VAL A 470 29.97 -15.79 -13.92
N LEU A 471 30.08 -14.54 -14.38
CA LEU A 471 30.77 -14.20 -15.62
C LEU A 471 32.16 -13.61 -15.31
N PRO A 472 33.25 -14.28 -15.73
CA PRO A 472 34.59 -13.72 -15.69
C PRO A 472 34.71 -12.47 -16.55
N SER A 473 35.37 -11.41 -16.05
CA SER A 473 35.68 -10.24 -16.89
C SER A 473 36.59 -10.59 -18.06
N SER A 474 37.46 -11.59 -17.93
CA SER A 474 38.29 -12.10 -19.02
C SER A 474 37.47 -12.64 -20.20
N VAL A 475 36.36 -13.33 -19.94
CA VAL A 475 35.41 -13.78 -20.97
C VAL A 475 34.70 -12.58 -21.61
N LEU A 476 34.28 -11.60 -20.79
CA LEU A 476 33.65 -10.37 -21.30
C LEU A 476 34.61 -9.59 -22.21
N ASP A 477 35.88 -9.47 -21.84
CA ASP A 477 36.91 -8.79 -22.63
C ASP A 477 37.18 -9.51 -23.96
N GLN A 478 37.09 -10.85 -23.99
CA GLN A 478 37.19 -11.65 -25.21
C GLN A 478 35.97 -11.44 -26.12
N LEU A 479 34.75 -11.45 -25.56
CA LEU A 479 33.52 -11.13 -26.28
C LEU A 479 33.59 -9.71 -26.87
N ASP A 480 34.09 -8.73 -26.10
CA ASP A 480 34.15 -7.34 -26.57
C ASP A 480 35.17 -7.15 -27.71
N LYS A 481 36.28 -7.90 -27.71
CA LYS A 481 37.27 -7.90 -28.81
C LYS A 481 36.74 -8.56 -30.08
N GLU A 482 35.92 -9.61 -29.95
CA GLU A 482 35.38 -10.36 -31.09
C GLU A 482 34.06 -9.78 -31.63
N LYS A 483 33.42 -8.81 -30.96
CA LYS A 483 32.14 -8.18 -31.40
C LYS A 483 32.19 -7.51 -32.78
N THR A 484 33.38 -7.14 -33.25
CA THR A 484 33.61 -6.53 -34.57
C THR A 484 33.86 -7.56 -35.66
N LYS A 485 34.36 -8.75 -35.30
CA LYS A 485 34.73 -9.83 -36.23
C LYS A 485 33.64 -10.88 -36.37
N ASN A 486 32.94 -11.22 -35.29
CA ASN A 486 31.86 -12.20 -35.28
C ASN A 486 30.51 -11.53 -34.98
N ARG A 487 29.60 -11.54 -35.96
CA ARG A 487 28.26 -10.94 -35.82
C ARG A 487 27.39 -11.63 -34.77
N ALA A 488 27.65 -12.90 -34.44
CA ALA A 488 26.90 -13.66 -33.43
C ALA A 488 27.22 -13.23 -31.98
N VAL A 489 28.32 -12.51 -31.75
CA VAL A 489 28.75 -12.08 -30.40
C VAL A 489 27.94 -10.90 -29.88
N ARG A 490 27.44 -10.01 -30.75
CA ARG A 490 26.67 -8.82 -30.30
C ARG A 490 25.34 -9.19 -29.61
N PRO A 491 24.54 -10.13 -30.16
CA PRO A 491 23.37 -10.66 -29.44
C PRO A 491 23.74 -11.29 -28.08
N ILE A 492 24.87 -11.99 -28.00
CA ILE A 492 25.33 -12.62 -26.75
C ILE A 492 25.64 -11.58 -25.69
N ILE A 493 26.42 -10.54 -26.03
CA ILE A 493 26.71 -9.44 -25.11
C ILE A 493 25.41 -8.76 -24.64
N ARG A 494 24.45 -8.56 -25.55
CA ARG A 494 23.15 -7.98 -25.18
C ARG A 494 22.40 -8.86 -24.17
N SER A 495 22.33 -10.17 -24.41
CA SER A 495 21.69 -11.10 -23.47
C SER A 495 22.42 -11.20 -22.13
N LEU A 496 23.75 -11.09 -22.11
CA LEU A 496 24.53 -11.02 -20.88
C LEU A 496 24.22 -9.74 -20.08
N MET A 497 24.10 -8.61 -20.76
CA MET A 497 23.72 -7.34 -20.15
C MET A 497 22.29 -7.38 -19.60
N GLU A 498 21.35 -8.02 -20.30
CA GLU A 498 19.99 -8.27 -19.82
C GLU A 498 20.02 -9.10 -18.51
N LEU A 499 20.73 -10.24 -18.51
CA LEU A 499 20.85 -11.10 -17.32
C LEU A 499 21.55 -10.40 -16.15
N GLN A 500 22.53 -9.54 -16.43
CA GLN A 500 23.18 -8.72 -15.40
C GLN A 500 22.24 -7.65 -14.85
N ALA A 501 21.47 -6.97 -15.70
CA ALA A 501 20.48 -5.97 -15.29
C ALA A 501 19.34 -6.58 -14.47
N GLU A 502 18.96 -7.83 -14.77
CA GLU A 502 18.01 -8.64 -14.00
C GLU A 502 18.60 -9.19 -12.68
N GLY A 503 19.91 -9.03 -12.45
CA GLY A 503 20.60 -9.50 -11.24
C GLY A 503 20.85 -11.02 -11.20
N LYS A 504 20.64 -11.72 -12.31
CA LYS A 504 20.79 -13.18 -12.44
C LYS A 504 22.24 -13.63 -12.63
N MET A 505 23.14 -12.71 -12.97
CA MET A 505 24.54 -13.00 -13.24
C MET A 505 25.46 -11.98 -12.56
N VAL A 506 26.51 -12.47 -11.91
CA VAL A 506 27.51 -11.66 -11.21
C VAL A 506 28.77 -11.53 -12.08
N LEU A 507 29.17 -10.29 -12.39
CA LEU A 507 30.43 -10.03 -13.06
C LEU A 507 31.59 -10.09 -12.06
N ARG A 508 32.60 -10.91 -12.31
CA ARG A 508 33.79 -11.01 -11.45
C ARG A 508 35.05 -10.58 -12.18
N LYS A 509 35.73 -9.57 -11.62
CA LYS A 509 36.98 -9.05 -12.17
C LYS A 509 38.11 -10.07 -11.99
N CYS A 510 38.65 -10.57 -13.10
CA CYS A 510 39.71 -11.56 -13.14
C CYS A 510 40.48 -11.51 -14.48
N ASN A 511 41.74 -11.94 -14.43
CA ASN A 511 42.61 -11.98 -15.61
C ASN A 511 42.58 -13.35 -16.33
N ASN A 512 42.05 -14.38 -15.67
CA ASN A 512 41.99 -15.75 -16.15
C ASN A 512 40.80 -16.47 -15.51
N ASP A 513 40.03 -17.18 -16.32
CA ASP A 513 38.81 -17.88 -15.95
C ASP A 513 39.09 -19.00 -14.94
N ARG A 514 40.20 -19.74 -15.10
CA ARG A 514 40.64 -20.77 -14.14
C ARG A 514 40.98 -20.18 -12.78
N HIS A 515 41.70 -19.06 -12.77
CA HIS A 515 42.03 -18.37 -11.53
C HIS A 515 40.76 -17.83 -10.83
N CYS A 516 39.75 -17.42 -11.60
CA CYS A 516 38.45 -17.03 -11.05
C CYS A 516 37.73 -18.19 -10.36
N ALA A 517 37.75 -19.39 -10.96
CA ALA A 517 37.18 -20.60 -10.36
C ALA A 517 37.87 -20.98 -9.04
N GLU A 518 39.21 -20.96 -8.99
CA GLU A 518 39.97 -21.20 -7.75
C GLU A 518 39.61 -20.23 -6.64
N GLN A 519 39.47 -18.94 -6.96
CA GLN A 519 39.10 -17.94 -5.96
C GLN A 519 37.66 -18.14 -5.45
N LEU A 520 36.75 -18.62 -6.30
CA LEU A 520 35.37 -18.97 -5.90
C LEU A 520 35.37 -20.16 -4.92
N VAL A 521 36.15 -21.20 -5.23
CA VAL A 521 36.35 -22.34 -4.31
C VAL A 521 36.90 -21.86 -2.97
N LYS A 522 37.96 -21.04 -2.98
CA LYS A 522 38.56 -20.49 -1.75
C LYS A 522 37.58 -19.64 -0.94
N SER A 523 36.70 -18.87 -1.60
CA SER A 523 35.67 -18.10 -0.89
C SER A 523 34.62 -18.98 -0.21
N ALA A 524 34.25 -20.11 -0.82
CA ALA A 524 33.24 -21.01 -0.27
C ALA A 524 33.78 -21.99 0.79
N LYS A 525 35.04 -22.42 0.66
CA LYS A 525 35.70 -23.33 1.63
C LYS A 525 35.95 -22.70 3.01
N ARG A 526 35.91 -21.37 3.14
CA ARG A 526 36.06 -20.68 4.44
C ARG A 526 34.97 -21.05 5.47
N SER A 527 33.90 -21.73 5.04
CA SER A 527 32.73 -22.08 5.87
C SER A 527 32.44 -23.58 6.01
N SER A 528 33.12 -24.49 5.29
CA SER A 528 32.88 -25.95 5.34
C SER A 528 34.00 -26.72 4.63
N ASN A 529 34.46 -27.83 5.22
CA ASN A 529 35.48 -28.73 4.63
C ASN A 529 34.88 -29.88 3.78
N ASP A 530 33.55 -29.98 3.67
CA ASP A 530 32.90 -31.23 3.22
C ASP A 530 32.46 -31.25 1.73
N HIS A 531 32.65 -30.18 0.96
CA HIS A 531 32.12 -30.08 -0.41
C HIS A 531 33.19 -30.32 -1.50
N LYS A 532 33.02 -31.42 -2.27
CA LYS A 532 33.90 -31.78 -3.39
C LYS A 532 33.64 -31.00 -4.68
N ASN A 533 32.40 -30.57 -4.94
CA ASN A 533 31.97 -29.94 -6.21
C ASN A 533 31.34 -28.55 -5.94
N ILE A 534 32.18 -27.53 -5.71
CA ILE A 534 31.73 -26.18 -5.32
C ILE A 534 31.42 -25.32 -6.55
N VAL A 535 32.25 -25.41 -7.59
CA VAL A 535 32.11 -24.64 -8.84
C VAL A 535 31.90 -25.61 -10.00
N ALA A 536 30.85 -25.42 -10.78
CA ALA A 536 30.70 -26.02 -12.10
C ALA A 536 31.26 -25.08 -13.15
N PHE A 537 32.28 -25.55 -13.88
CA PHE A 537 32.88 -24.82 -14.98
C PHE A 537 32.42 -25.46 -16.30
N LEU A 538 31.57 -24.76 -17.04
CA LEU A 538 31.06 -25.23 -18.32
C LEU A 538 32.04 -24.83 -19.43
N CYS A 539 32.60 -25.82 -20.11
CA CYS A 539 33.60 -25.63 -21.16
C CYS A 539 33.44 -26.66 -22.27
N LYS A 540 33.85 -26.29 -23.48
CA LYS A 540 33.65 -27.11 -24.69
C LYS A 540 34.40 -28.45 -24.67
N ASN A 541 35.55 -28.50 -24.00
CA ASN A 541 36.39 -29.71 -23.86
C ASN A 541 36.58 -30.04 -22.38
N SER A 542 35.51 -30.45 -21.70
CA SER A 542 35.53 -30.72 -20.26
C SER A 542 36.40 -31.91 -19.85
N GLU A 543 36.57 -32.89 -20.75
CA GLU A 543 37.36 -34.11 -20.49
C GLU A 543 38.89 -33.86 -20.56
N ASP A 544 39.32 -32.82 -21.28
CA ASP A 544 40.72 -32.46 -21.45
C ASP A 544 41.23 -31.46 -20.39
N GLN A 545 40.37 -31.07 -19.43
CA GLN A 545 40.74 -30.11 -18.39
C GLN A 545 41.52 -30.76 -17.24
N GLU A 546 42.61 -30.11 -16.84
CA GLU A 546 43.36 -30.48 -15.64
C GLU A 546 42.48 -30.41 -14.40
N ALA A 547 42.52 -31.47 -13.58
CA ALA A 547 41.72 -31.58 -12.37
C ALA A 547 42.05 -30.44 -11.39
N MET A 548 41.00 -29.80 -10.87
CA MET A 548 41.10 -28.70 -9.92
C MET A 548 40.23 -28.97 -8.70
N GLU A 549 40.79 -28.84 -7.50
CA GLU A 549 40.09 -29.16 -6.27
C GLU A 549 38.89 -28.23 -6.05
N GLY A 550 37.69 -28.80 -5.88
CA GLY A 550 36.45 -28.03 -5.69
C GLY A 550 35.79 -27.52 -6.98
N VAL A 551 36.38 -27.77 -8.16
CA VAL A 551 35.83 -27.40 -9.46
C VAL A 551 35.53 -28.66 -10.26
N THR A 552 34.33 -28.74 -10.84
CA THR A 552 33.93 -29.81 -11.74
C THR A 552 33.70 -29.23 -13.13
N PHE A 553 34.36 -29.79 -14.13
CA PHE A 553 34.19 -29.38 -15.52
C PHE A 553 33.03 -30.16 -16.15
N TYR A 554 32.15 -29.47 -16.86
CA TYR A 554 31.03 -30.07 -17.56
C TYR A 554 30.95 -29.57 -18.99
N ASP A 555 30.50 -30.45 -19.89
CA ASP A 555 29.83 -30.00 -21.11
C ASP A 555 28.47 -29.38 -20.76
N ILE A 556 28.08 -28.31 -21.45
CA ILE A 556 26.86 -27.57 -21.14
C ILE A 556 25.58 -28.41 -21.31
N HIS A 557 25.56 -29.35 -22.27
CA HIS A 557 24.41 -30.23 -22.47
C HIS A 557 24.35 -31.30 -21.39
N GLN A 558 25.49 -31.87 -21.00
CA GLN A 558 25.56 -32.81 -19.89
C GLN A 558 25.12 -32.16 -18.57
N PHE A 559 25.56 -30.92 -18.32
CA PHE A 559 25.15 -30.15 -17.14
C PHE A 559 23.65 -29.89 -17.13
N TYR A 560 23.12 -29.39 -18.26
CA TYR A 560 21.70 -29.11 -18.41
C TYR A 560 20.86 -30.37 -18.17
N LYS A 561 21.23 -31.50 -18.77
CA LYS A 561 20.50 -32.77 -18.60
C LYS A 561 20.58 -33.34 -17.18
N LYS A 562 21.70 -33.12 -16.47
CA LYS A 562 21.90 -33.68 -15.13
C LYS A 562 21.19 -32.90 -14.03
N TYR A 563 21.07 -31.58 -14.19
CA TYR A 563 20.60 -30.71 -13.12
C TYR A 563 19.30 -29.96 -13.45
N LEU A 564 18.91 -29.87 -14.73
CA LEU A 564 17.82 -29.00 -15.20
C LEU A 564 16.75 -29.70 -16.04
N GLU A 565 16.97 -30.94 -16.47
CA GLU A 565 15.96 -31.89 -16.97
C GLU A 565 15.83 -33.06 -16.00
#